data_AF-A0A8S3H1M2-F1
#
_entry.id   AF-A0A8S3H1M2-F1
#
_cell.length_a   1.000
_cell.length_b   1.000
_cell.length_c   1.000
_cell.angle_alpha   90.00
_cell.angle_beta   90.00
_cell.angle_gamma   90.00
#
_symmetry.space_group_name_H-M   'P 1'
#
loop_
_entity.id
_entity.type
_entity.pdbx_description
1 polymer ?
#
loop_
_entity_poly.entity_id
_entity_poly.type
_entity_poly.pdbx_seq_one_letter_code
_entity_poly.pdbx_strand_id
1 'polypeptide(L)'
;IEEYQLWRALVPKMTESNLAFTDLYWRADTDKLYAQEVIHQKILTLKECVKIPRIKGDEVRVLDRCVRLCLCDGLEIVSNIHTVRAIVPSKLDPRELTEDWHFARNSLNTLIDEQPELLMRSNFSGPGQKLKLLIEISQWCQSTVTQEKCEIGCGWAMVSIDDVEPPLITDTKNYNELLRGGHTDQEGVLLDPQYKVFRSNGISGMIDRYKRARVKFSIESRENDVDVLYDNLPIQSTIAPMNAIKPMAFFRNELAFQFHKRHHPTGLSTTPIDSIFLGTFFQALPQADLIYTLNRIFRIRKDRYLSGSSSTQQQRELFIKVYEQFVYPLLQFRQLP
;
A
#
# COMPACT_ATOMS: atom_id res chain seq x y z
N ILE A 1 15.78 -0.33 1.69
CA ILE A 1 14.44 -0.82 2.12
C ILE A 1 13.83 0.08 3.20
N GLU A 2 14.58 0.55 4.21
CA GLU A 2 14.06 1.49 5.24
C GLU A 2 13.55 2.82 4.68
N GLU A 3 14.15 3.30 3.59
CA GLU A 3 13.76 4.54 2.94
C GLU A 3 12.35 4.52 2.36
N TYR A 4 11.89 3.34 1.94
CA TYR A 4 10.62 3.14 1.24
C TYR A 4 9.52 2.56 2.14
N GLN A 5 9.63 2.78 3.46
CA GLN A 5 8.64 2.29 4.43
C GLN A 5 7.43 3.22 4.50
N LEU A 6 6.23 2.65 4.62
CA LEU A 6 4.97 3.40 4.67
C LEU A 6 4.92 4.42 5.82
N TRP A 7 5.49 4.09 6.99
CA TRP A 7 5.46 4.98 8.15
C TRP A 7 6.18 6.32 7.90
N ARG A 8 7.17 6.37 7.00
CA ARG A 8 7.90 7.60 6.69
C ARG A 8 7.00 8.66 6.07
N ALA A 9 5.98 8.24 5.32
CA ALA A 9 5.01 9.17 4.77
C ALA A 9 4.10 9.78 5.86
N LEU A 10 4.02 9.20 7.06
CA LEU A 10 3.25 9.77 8.16
C LEU A 10 4.02 10.86 8.91
N VAL A 11 5.35 10.88 8.78
CA VAL A 11 6.19 11.88 9.43
C VAL A 11 5.98 13.22 8.74
N PRO A 12 5.53 14.26 9.46
CA PRO A 12 5.30 15.55 8.85
C PRO A 12 6.62 16.17 8.41
N LYS A 13 6.59 16.80 7.24
CA LYS A 13 7.73 17.54 6.71
C LYS A 13 7.62 19.00 7.11
N MET A 14 8.76 19.63 7.35
CA MET A 14 8.84 21.07 7.55
C MET A 14 8.80 21.79 6.21
N THR A 15 8.22 22.99 6.21
CA THR A 15 8.37 23.97 5.13
C THR A 15 9.83 24.40 4.98
N GLU A 16 10.19 25.01 3.84
CA GLU A 16 11.58 25.46 3.58
C GLU A 16 12.11 26.42 4.66
N SER A 17 11.24 27.25 5.23
CA SER A 17 11.58 28.16 6.33
C SER A 17 11.80 27.46 7.67
N ASN A 18 11.43 26.17 7.79
CA ASN A 18 11.36 25.40 9.02
C ASN A 18 10.48 26.03 10.12
N LEU A 19 9.50 26.87 9.73
CA LEU A 19 8.60 27.54 10.69
C LEU A 19 7.22 26.88 10.80
N ALA A 20 6.87 26.02 9.85
CA ALA A 20 5.58 25.32 9.82
C ALA A 20 5.71 23.94 9.18
N PHE A 21 4.74 23.06 9.43
CA PHE A 21 4.60 21.79 8.71
C PHE A 21 3.99 22.02 7.32
N THR A 22 4.39 21.21 6.34
CA THR A 22 3.87 21.31 4.97
C THR A 22 2.41 20.88 4.87
N ASP A 23 1.96 19.99 5.76
CA ASP A 23 0.68 19.30 5.62
C ASP A 23 -0.05 19.00 6.94
N LEU A 24 0.31 19.66 8.05
CA LEU A 24 -0.38 19.56 9.34
C LEU A 24 -0.92 20.92 9.77
N TYR A 25 -1.98 21.40 9.13
CA TYR A 25 -2.65 22.64 9.52
C TYR A 25 -3.95 22.33 10.24
N TRP A 26 -4.15 22.84 11.46
CA TRP A 26 -5.41 22.67 12.18
C TRP A 26 -6.37 23.84 11.91
N ARG A 27 -7.62 23.50 11.59
CA ARG A 27 -8.72 24.44 11.46
C ARG A 27 -9.45 24.58 12.79
N ALA A 28 -9.25 25.70 13.46
CA ALA A 28 -9.85 25.99 14.76
C ALA A 28 -11.39 26.12 14.70
N ASP A 29 -11.94 26.54 13.56
CA ASP A 29 -13.37 26.72 13.33
C ASP A 29 -14.14 25.39 13.22
N THR A 30 -13.57 24.41 12.50
CA THR A 30 -14.17 23.10 12.28
C THR A 30 -13.64 22.01 13.21
N ASP A 31 -12.61 22.34 13.99
CA ASP A 31 -11.87 21.44 14.86
C ASP A 31 -11.32 20.18 14.17
N LYS A 32 -10.73 20.39 12.99
CA LYS A 32 -10.25 19.33 12.09
C LYS A 32 -8.92 19.72 11.45
N LEU A 33 -8.22 18.73 10.90
CA LEU A 33 -7.11 19.00 10.00
C LEU A 33 -7.63 19.69 8.73
N TYR A 34 -6.87 20.63 8.18
CA TYR A 34 -7.13 21.23 6.89
C TYR A 34 -6.93 20.17 5.81
N ALA A 35 -7.99 19.89 5.05
CA ALA A 35 -7.92 19.02 3.89
C ALA A 35 -7.05 19.67 2.81
N GLN A 36 -5.98 19.00 2.42
CA GLN A 36 -5.15 19.46 1.31
C GLN A 36 -5.57 18.78 0.03
N GLU A 37 -5.59 19.55 -1.05
CA GLU A 37 -5.90 19.04 -2.38
C GLU A 37 -4.82 18.04 -2.81
N VAL A 38 -5.28 16.91 -3.34
CA VAL A 38 -4.40 15.86 -3.87
C VAL A 38 -4.63 15.68 -5.35
N ILE A 39 -3.56 15.84 -6.15
CA ILE A 39 -3.59 15.77 -7.61
C ILE A 39 -4.04 14.38 -8.06
N HIS A 40 -3.43 13.33 -7.49
CA HIS A 40 -3.76 11.96 -7.81
C HIS A 40 -4.25 11.24 -6.56
N GLN A 41 -5.54 10.95 -6.50
CA GLN A 41 -6.14 10.07 -5.49
C GLN A 41 -6.88 8.95 -6.21
N LYS A 42 -6.34 7.73 -6.15
CA LYS A 42 -6.89 6.58 -6.89
C LYS A 42 -6.88 5.33 -6.03
N ILE A 43 -7.83 4.43 -6.26
CA ILE A 43 -7.85 3.10 -5.64
C ILE A 43 -7.34 2.10 -6.67
N LEU A 44 -6.22 1.45 -6.34
CA LEU A 44 -5.70 0.31 -7.08
C LEU A 44 -6.29 -0.97 -6.48
N THR A 45 -6.82 -1.85 -7.33
CA THR A 45 -7.24 -3.20 -6.92
C THR A 45 -6.46 -4.24 -7.71
N LEU A 46 -5.58 -4.98 -7.05
CA LEU A 46 -4.95 -6.17 -7.63
C LEU A 46 -5.99 -7.29 -7.80
N LYS A 47 -6.06 -7.88 -8.99
CA LYS A 47 -7.07 -8.91 -9.30
C LYS A 47 -6.44 -10.30 -9.37
N GLU A 48 -5.44 -10.44 -10.22
CA GLU A 48 -4.76 -11.72 -10.45
C GLU A 48 -3.45 -11.52 -11.18
N CYS A 49 -2.52 -12.45 -10.98
CA CYS A 49 -1.38 -12.63 -11.86
C CYS A 49 -1.56 -13.96 -12.57
N VAL A 50 -1.39 -14.01 -13.89
CA VAL A 50 -1.68 -15.22 -14.68
C VAL A 50 -0.46 -15.67 -15.45
N LYS A 51 -0.30 -16.98 -15.60
CA LYS A 51 0.77 -17.62 -16.38
C LYS A 51 2.17 -17.22 -15.90
N ILE A 52 2.32 -17.03 -14.59
CA ILE A 52 3.62 -16.71 -13.99
C ILE A 52 4.55 -17.92 -14.15
N PRO A 53 5.78 -17.74 -14.65
CA PRO A 53 6.69 -18.86 -14.88
C PRO A 53 6.89 -19.70 -13.62
N ARG A 54 6.72 -21.02 -13.78
CA ARG A 54 7.03 -21.97 -12.71
C ARG A 54 8.54 -22.10 -12.56
N ILE A 55 8.99 -22.19 -11.32
CA ILE A 55 10.36 -22.64 -11.04
C ILE A 55 10.43 -24.12 -11.41
N LYS A 56 11.39 -24.48 -12.26
CA LYS A 56 11.61 -25.86 -12.71
C LYS A 56 12.56 -26.55 -11.73
N GLY A 57 12.22 -27.77 -11.33
CA GLY A 57 13.04 -28.64 -10.48
C GLY A 57 12.42 -28.91 -9.10
N ASP A 58 12.57 -30.14 -8.63
CA ASP A 58 12.03 -30.58 -7.32
C ASP A 58 12.89 -30.09 -6.14
N GLU A 59 14.02 -29.45 -6.43
CA GLU A 59 14.99 -28.95 -5.46
C GLU A 59 14.62 -27.57 -4.88
N VAL A 60 13.51 -26.98 -5.30
CA VAL A 60 13.07 -25.65 -4.83
C VAL A 60 11.62 -25.70 -4.36
N ARG A 61 11.41 -25.29 -3.11
CA ARG A 61 10.09 -25.11 -2.51
C ARG A 61 9.70 -23.64 -2.55
N VAL A 62 8.56 -23.32 -3.15
CA VAL A 62 7.96 -21.97 -3.05
C VAL A 62 7.34 -21.81 -1.66
N LEU A 63 7.81 -20.80 -0.93
CA LEU A 63 7.31 -20.41 0.39
C LEU A 63 6.21 -19.37 0.28
N ASP A 64 6.40 -18.37 -0.59
CA ASP A 64 5.49 -17.24 -0.74
C ASP A 64 5.55 -16.66 -2.16
N ARG A 65 4.52 -15.91 -2.51
CA ARG A 65 4.34 -15.27 -3.81
C ARG A 65 3.83 -13.87 -3.56
N CYS A 66 4.53 -12.86 -4.06
CA CYS A 66 4.17 -11.49 -3.77
C CYS A 66 4.31 -10.56 -4.97
N VAL A 67 3.58 -9.46 -4.87
CA VAL A 67 3.61 -8.34 -5.81
C VAL A 67 4.07 -7.11 -5.04
N ARG A 68 5.12 -6.46 -5.52
CA ARG A 68 5.59 -5.18 -5.02
C ARG A 68 5.11 -4.05 -5.90
N LEU A 69 4.69 -2.97 -5.26
CA LEU A 69 4.07 -1.83 -5.89
C LEU A 69 4.70 -0.55 -5.38
N CYS A 70 5.04 0.36 -6.29
CA CYS A 70 5.44 1.72 -5.95
C CYS A 70 5.06 2.70 -7.07
N LEU A 71 5.01 3.99 -6.71
CA LEU A 71 4.91 5.09 -7.64
C LEU A 71 6.31 5.56 -8.02
N CYS A 72 6.53 5.83 -9.30
CA CYS A 72 7.77 6.42 -9.81
C CYS A 72 7.47 7.54 -10.82
N ASP A 73 8.43 8.44 -11.01
CA ASP A 73 8.37 9.49 -12.04
C ASP A 73 8.91 9.01 -13.41
N GLY A 74 9.26 7.73 -13.50
CA GLY A 74 9.91 7.10 -14.65
C GLY A 74 11.43 6.96 -14.50
N LEU A 75 12.05 7.57 -13.49
CA LEU A 75 13.46 7.41 -13.15
C LEU A 75 13.62 6.91 -11.72
N GLU A 76 12.99 7.58 -10.76
CA GLU A 76 13.12 7.32 -9.33
C GLU A 76 11.78 6.94 -8.69
N ILE A 77 11.87 6.16 -7.61
CA ILE A 77 10.72 5.81 -6.79
C ILE A 77 10.35 7.02 -5.93
N VAL A 78 9.09 7.47 -6.04
CA VAL A 78 8.61 8.66 -5.31
C VAL A 78 7.73 8.31 -4.10
N SER A 79 7.26 7.05 -3.98
CA SER A 79 6.44 6.57 -2.86
C SER A 79 7.15 5.52 -2.00
N ASN A 80 6.49 5.07 -0.94
CA ASN A 80 6.84 3.80 -0.30
C ASN A 80 6.67 2.61 -1.28
N ILE A 81 7.33 1.50 -0.97
CA ILE A 81 7.13 0.21 -1.66
C ILE A 81 6.19 -0.63 -0.79
N HIS A 82 5.06 -1.05 -1.36
CA HIS A 82 4.11 -1.93 -0.69
C HIS A 82 4.13 -3.33 -1.29
N THR A 83 4.08 -4.36 -0.44
CA THR A 83 4.08 -5.76 -0.85
C THR A 83 2.72 -6.38 -0.56
N VAL A 84 2.10 -6.98 -1.58
CA VAL A 84 0.87 -7.76 -1.46
C VAL A 84 1.17 -9.22 -1.77
N ARG A 85 0.93 -10.10 -0.81
CA ARG A 85 1.06 -11.55 -0.90
C ARG A 85 -0.16 -12.14 -1.60
N ALA A 86 0.11 -13.07 -2.50
CA ALA A 86 -0.93 -13.87 -3.13
C ALA A 86 -1.46 -14.90 -2.14
N ILE A 87 -2.76 -15.14 -2.19
CA ILE A 87 -3.38 -16.22 -1.42
C ILE A 87 -3.25 -17.53 -2.19
N VAL A 88 -3.06 -18.63 -1.47
CA VAL A 88 -3.14 -19.98 -2.04
C VAL A 88 -4.57 -20.49 -1.81
N PRO A 89 -5.41 -20.62 -2.85
CA PRO A 89 -6.79 -21.07 -2.67
C PRO A 89 -6.82 -22.50 -2.15
N SER A 90 -7.52 -22.73 -1.03
CA SER A 90 -7.63 -24.04 -0.39
C SER A 90 -8.44 -25.10 -1.16
N LYS A 91 -8.98 -24.75 -2.35
CA LYS A 91 -9.95 -25.57 -3.11
C LYS A 91 -9.58 -25.83 -4.57
N LEU A 92 -8.44 -25.35 -5.07
CA LEU A 92 -8.06 -25.54 -6.48
C LEU A 92 -7.16 -26.77 -6.65
N ASP A 93 -7.16 -27.35 -7.85
CA ASP A 93 -6.31 -28.47 -8.23
C ASP A 93 -4.81 -28.08 -8.09
N PRO A 94 -3.93 -28.93 -7.52
CA PRO A 94 -2.48 -28.69 -7.41
C PRO A 94 -1.80 -28.20 -8.70
N ARG A 95 -2.33 -28.56 -9.88
CA ARG A 95 -1.80 -28.12 -11.18
C ARG A 95 -2.23 -26.71 -11.58
N GLU A 96 -3.40 -26.23 -11.15
CA GLU A 96 -3.90 -24.86 -11.35
C GLU A 96 -3.32 -23.88 -10.30
N LEU A 97 -2.84 -24.40 -9.16
CA LEU A 97 -2.31 -23.64 -8.02
C LEU A 97 -0.91 -23.01 -8.20
N THR A 98 -0.32 -23.06 -9.40
CA THR A 98 1.13 -22.81 -9.59
C THR A 98 1.50 -21.70 -10.56
N GLU A 99 0.62 -21.36 -11.52
CA GLU A 99 0.88 -20.31 -12.52
C GLU A 99 -0.01 -19.08 -12.34
N ASP A 100 -1.22 -19.28 -11.83
CA ASP A 100 -2.19 -18.23 -11.61
C ASP A 100 -2.26 -17.92 -10.12
N TRP A 101 -2.03 -16.65 -9.78
CA TRP A 101 -1.99 -16.15 -8.42
C TRP A 101 -3.21 -15.29 -8.18
N HIS A 102 -3.87 -15.54 -7.07
CA HIS A 102 -5.08 -14.84 -6.66
C HIS A 102 -4.81 -14.00 -5.41
N PHE A 103 -5.63 -12.98 -5.22
CA PHE A 103 -5.57 -12.12 -4.04
C PHE A 103 -6.87 -12.21 -3.25
N ALA A 104 -6.82 -11.78 -1.99
CA ALA A 104 -7.97 -11.87 -1.09
C ALA A 104 -9.16 -11.06 -1.62
N ARG A 105 -10.40 -11.55 -1.45
CA ARG A 105 -11.59 -10.84 -1.94
C ARG A 105 -12.29 -9.99 -0.88
N ASN A 106 -11.95 -10.16 0.40
CA ASN A 106 -12.61 -9.49 1.51
C ASN A 106 -11.62 -8.58 2.24
N SER A 107 -11.68 -7.30 1.94
CA SER A 107 -10.76 -6.29 2.46
C SER A 107 -10.86 -6.02 3.97
N LEU A 108 -11.91 -6.50 4.65
CA LEU A 108 -12.16 -6.20 6.07
C LEU A 108 -11.51 -7.16 7.05
N ASN A 109 -11.10 -8.34 6.59
CA ASN A 109 -10.46 -9.38 7.42
C ASN A 109 -9.13 -9.86 6.82
N THR A 110 -8.50 -9.03 5.99
CA THR A 110 -7.20 -9.29 5.40
C THR A 110 -6.09 -8.64 6.22
N LEU A 111 -4.94 -9.32 6.27
CA LEU A 111 -3.70 -8.72 6.73
C LEU A 111 -3.32 -7.56 5.80
N ILE A 112 -2.53 -6.61 6.30
CA ILE A 112 -2.05 -5.45 5.52
C ILE A 112 -1.33 -5.89 4.25
N ASP A 113 -0.52 -6.93 4.36
CA ASP A 113 0.27 -7.49 3.28
C ASP A 113 -0.48 -8.53 2.44
N GLU A 114 -1.78 -8.74 2.67
CA GLU A 114 -2.67 -9.57 1.84
C GLU A 114 -3.81 -8.75 1.23
N GLN A 115 -3.84 -7.44 1.49
CA GLN A 115 -4.87 -6.53 1.02
C GLN A 115 -4.62 -6.14 -0.45
N PRO A 116 -5.49 -6.50 -1.40
CA PRO A 116 -5.30 -6.10 -2.80
C PRO A 116 -5.78 -4.70 -3.14
N GLU A 117 -6.64 -4.11 -2.30
CA GLU A 117 -7.15 -2.75 -2.46
C GLU A 117 -6.22 -1.76 -1.76
N LEU A 118 -5.61 -0.89 -2.55
CA LEU A 118 -4.61 0.07 -2.10
C LEU A 118 -5.03 1.48 -2.53
N LEU A 119 -4.97 2.42 -1.60
CA LEU A 119 -5.06 3.84 -1.92
C LEU A 119 -3.70 4.32 -2.42
N MET A 120 -3.70 4.90 -3.62
CA MET A 120 -2.57 5.62 -4.18
C MET A 120 -2.84 7.12 -4.06
N ARG A 121 -1.91 7.85 -3.45
CA ARG A 121 -1.94 9.31 -3.35
C ARG A 121 -0.66 9.88 -3.91
N SER A 122 -0.72 11.00 -4.62
CA SER A 122 0.46 11.76 -5.01
C SER A 122 0.13 13.19 -5.41
N ASN A 123 1.00 14.12 -5.02
CA ASN A 123 1.05 15.50 -5.51
C ASN A 123 2.23 15.75 -6.45
N PHE A 124 2.82 14.68 -6.96
CA PHE A 124 3.88 14.79 -7.95
C PHE A 124 3.34 15.47 -9.22
N SER A 125 3.97 16.56 -9.62
CA SER A 125 3.63 17.35 -10.81
C SER A 125 4.90 17.90 -11.45
N GLY A 126 5.77 17.00 -11.91
CA GLY A 126 7.01 17.36 -12.60
C GLY A 126 6.76 17.78 -14.06
N PRO A 127 7.36 18.87 -14.58
CA PRO A 127 7.21 19.25 -15.98
C PRO A 127 7.76 18.17 -16.92
N GLY A 128 6.90 17.61 -17.76
CA GLY A 128 7.27 16.58 -18.75
C GLY A 128 7.48 15.16 -18.19
N GLN A 129 7.31 14.97 -16.88
CA GLN A 129 7.36 13.66 -16.24
C GLN A 129 5.95 13.19 -15.93
N LYS A 130 5.67 11.92 -16.23
CA LYS A 130 4.39 11.29 -15.95
C LYS A 130 4.50 10.39 -14.74
N LEU A 131 3.54 10.45 -13.83
CA LEU A 131 3.48 9.54 -12.70
C LEU A 131 3.17 8.13 -13.21
N LYS A 132 3.94 7.14 -12.74
CA LYS A 132 3.82 5.75 -13.14
C LYS A 132 3.65 4.84 -11.94
N LEU A 133 2.88 3.79 -12.12
CA LEU A 133 2.79 2.65 -11.23
C LEU A 133 3.78 1.58 -11.71
N LEU A 134 4.76 1.24 -10.89
CA LEU A 134 5.64 0.10 -11.10
C LEU A 134 5.13 -1.09 -10.30
N ILE A 135 5.01 -2.24 -10.97
CA ILE A 135 4.57 -3.51 -10.42
C ILE A 135 5.67 -4.53 -10.65
N GLU A 136 6.24 -5.08 -9.59
CA GLU A 136 7.20 -6.19 -9.65
C GLU A 136 6.57 -7.42 -9.02
N ILE A 137 6.86 -8.60 -9.58
CA ILE A 137 6.33 -9.88 -9.11
C ILE A 137 7.50 -10.76 -8.71
N SER A 138 7.39 -11.44 -7.57
CA SER A 138 8.45 -12.32 -7.09
C SER A 138 7.93 -13.53 -6.31
N GLN A 139 8.77 -14.55 -6.21
CA GLN A 139 8.55 -15.76 -5.41
C GLN A 139 9.63 -15.88 -4.35
N TRP A 140 9.22 -16.06 -3.10
CA TRP A 140 10.12 -16.47 -2.02
C TRP A 140 10.25 -17.98 -2.03
N CYS A 141 11.49 -18.44 -2.10
CA CYS A 141 11.81 -19.83 -2.36
C CYS A 141 12.82 -20.33 -1.33
N GLN A 142 12.84 -21.65 -1.14
CA GLN A 142 13.81 -22.33 -0.31
C GLN A 142 14.36 -23.55 -1.05
N SER A 143 15.68 -23.70 -1.10
CA SER A 143 16.30 -24.93 -1.59
C SER A 143 15.90 -26.08 -0.66
N THR A 144 15.42 -27.20 -1.22
CA THR A 144 15.14 -28.40 -0.44
C THR A 144 16.42 -29.13 -0.04
N VAL A 145 17.53 -28.89 -0.75
CA VAL A 145 18.85 -29.49 -0.50
C VAL A 145 19.65 -28.65 0.51
N THR A 146 19.86 -27.36 0.24
CA THR A 146 20.71 -26.51 1.11
C THR A 146 19.93 -25.82 2.23
N GLN A 147 18.59 -25.83 2.18
CA GLN A 147 17.71 -25.07 3.07
C GLN A 147 17.86 -23.54 2.96
N GLU A 148 18.70 -23.04 2.05
CA GLU A 148 18.89 -21.62 1.81
C GLU A 148 17.63 -21.00 1.21
N LYS A 149 17.32 -19.78 1.65
CA LYS A 149 16.17 -19.01 1.16
C LYS A 149 16.65 -17.97 0.16
N CYS A 150 15.92 -17.83 -0.93
CA CYS A 150 16.18 -16.80 -1.93
C CYS A 150 14.86 -16.22 -2.43
N GLU A 151 14.96 -15.06 -3.06
CA GLU A 151 13.86 -14.44 -3.77
C GLU A 151 14.15 -14.47 -5.28
N ILE A 152 13.13 -14.85 -6.06
CA ILE A 152 13.24 -14.97 -7.51
C ILE A 152 12.24 -14.00 -8.15
N GLY A 153 12.76 -13.06 -8.95
CA GLY A 153 11.95 -12.15 -9.75
C GLY A 153 11.22 -12.88 -10.88
N CYS A 154 9.92 -12.61 -11.01
CA CYS A 154 9.02 -13.19 -12.01
C CYS A 154 8.49 -12.15 -13.01
N GLY A 155 9.21 -11.03 -13.12
CA GLY A 155 8.96 -9.97 -14.08
C GLY A 155 8.24 -8.77 -13.50
N TRP A 156 8.11 -7.74 -14.32
CA TRP A 156 7.58 -6.45 -13.93
C TRP A 156 6.69 -5.83 -15.02
N ALA A 157 5.85 -4.88 -14.62
CA ALA A 157 5.05 -4.05 -15.50
C ALA A 157 5.07 -2.60 -15.01
N MET A 158 4.96 -1.64 -15.92
CA MET A 158 4.92 -0.21 -15.58
C MET A 158 3.83 0.48 -16.40
N VAL A 159 2.96 1.23 -15.72
CA VAL A 159 1.79 1.88 -16.31
C VAL A 159 1.74 3.34 -15.91
N SER A 160 1.48 4.24 -16.86
CA SER A 160 1.27 5.66 -16.55
C SER A 160 -0.10 5.87 -15.92
N ILE A 161 -0.11 6.62 -14.81
CA ILE A 161 -1.32 6.95 -14.05
C ILE A 161 -2.04 8.17 -14.66
N ASP A 162 -1.31 9.02 -15.38
CA ASP A 162 -1.85 10.22 -16.02
C ASP A 162 -2.71 9.89 -17.25
N ASP A 163 -2.44 8.76 -17.91
CA ASP A 163 -3.23 8.26 -19.05
C ASP A 163 -4.51 7.52 -18.59
N VAL A 164 -4.90 7.68 -17.32
CA VAL A 164 -6.14 7.16 -16.75
C VAL A 164 -7.24 8.21 -16.93
N GLU A 165 -7.64 8.49 -18.17
CA GLU A 165 -8.98 9.06 -18.39
C GLU A 165 -10.00 7.97 -18.04
N PRO A 166 -10.93 8.22 -17.09
CA PRO A 166 -11.97 7.27 -16.79
C PRO A 166 -12.82 7.04 -18.05
N PRO A 167 -13.24 5.80 -18.36
CA PRO A 167 -14.26 5.58 -19.38
C PRO A 167 -15.44 6.53 -19.16
N LEU A 168 -16.04 7.05 -20.23
CA LEU A 168 -17.18 7.99 -20.18
C LEU A 168 -18.36 7.56 -19.28
N ILE A 169 -18.39 6.31 -18.82
CA ILE A 169 -19.47 5.66 -18.07
C ILE A 169 -19.01 5.22 -16.65
N THR A 170 -17.71 5.06 -16.39
CA THR A 170 -17.23 4.51 -15.10
C THR A 170 -15.91 5.13 -14.67
N ASP A 171 -15.73 5.38 -13.37
CA ASP A 171 -14.46 5.87 -12.82
C ASP A 171 -13.35 4.81 -12.74
N THR A 172 -13.66 3.57 -13.11
CA THR A 172 -12.76 2.40 -12.99
C THR A 172 -12.25 1.93 -14.34
N LYS A 173 -10.92 1.92 -14.52
CA LYS A 173 -10.23 1.36 -15.69
C LYS A 173 -9.56 0.02 -15.33
N ASN A 174 -9.75 -0.98 -16.18
CA ASN A 174 -9.18 -2.31 -16.02
C ASN A 174 -7.91 -2.47 -16.85
N TYR A 175 -6.89 -3.10 -16.27
CA TYR A 175 -5.58 -3.32 -16.86
C TYR A 175 -5.26 -4.82 -16.94
N ASN A 176 -4.54 -5.21 -17.99
CA ASN A 176 -4.12 -6.59 -18.25
C ASN A 176 -2.73 -6.55 -18.90
N GLU A 177 -1.74 -6.19 -18.08
CA GLU A 177 -0.40 -5.86 -18.54
C GLU A 177 0.47 -7.10 -18.72
N LEU A 178 1.24 -7.12 -19.81
CA LEU A 178 2.26 -8.14 -20.04
C LEU A 178 3.45 -7.90 -19.11
N LEU A 179 3.93 -8.97 -18.46
CA LEU A 179 5.15 -8.90 -17.67
C LEU A 179 6.39 -8.93 -18.57
N ARG A 180 7.35 -8.09 -18.21
CA ARG A 180 8.65 -7.94 -18.86
C ARG A 180 9.71 -8.65 -18.03
N GLY A 181 10.73 -9.18 -18.71
CA GLY A 181 11.96 -9.65 -18.06
C GLY A 181 12.98 -8.52 -17.93
N GLY A 182 14.16 -8.84 -17.40
CA GLY A 182 15.25 -7.87 -17.27
C GLY A 182 14.96 -6.76 -16.25
N HIS A 183 15.77 -5.70 -16.30
CA HIS A 183 15.63 -4.53 -15.43
C HIS A 183 14.69 -3.48 -16.05
N THR A 184 14.22 -2.51 -15.25
CA THR A 184 13.21 -1.51 -15.65
C THR A 184 13.68 -0.53 -16.73
N ASP A 185 14.99 -0.38 -16.88
CA ASP A 185 15.67 0.42 -17.92
C ASP A 185 15.89 -0.34 -19.24
N GLN A 186 15.58 -1.64 -19.27
CA GLN A 186 15.76 -2.49 -20.44
C GLN A 186 14.44 -2.67 -21.19
N GLU A 187 14.45 -2.35 -22.48
CA GLU A 187 13.30 -2.56 -23.35
C GLU A 187 13.36 -3.91 -24.07
N GLY A 188 12.19 -4.52 -24.27
CA GLY A 188 12.04 -5.70 -25.11
C GLY A 188 12.56 -7.02 -24.52
N VAL A 189 13.05 -7.03 -23.27
CA VAL A 189 13.52 -8.25 -22.62
C VAL A 189 12.33 -9.17 -22.30
N LEU A 190 12.39 -10.39 -22.83
CA LEU A 190 11.39 -11.41 -22.58
C LEU A 190 11.58 -12.02 -21.19
N LEU A 191 10.47 -12.32 -20.52
CA LEU A 191 10.47 -12.96 -19.22
C LEU A 191 10.86 -14.46 -19.30
N ASP A 192 10.34 -15.20 -20.29
CA ASP A 192 10.71 -16.60 -20.54
C ASP A 192 11.36 -16.69 -21.95
N PRO A 193 12.56 -17.28 -22.09
CA PRO A 193 13.19 -17.53 -23.38
C PRO A 193 12.34 -18.35 -24.37
N GLN A 194 11.38 -19.13 -23.86
CA GLN A 194 10.42 -19.89 -24.69
C GLN A 194 9.36 -18.97 -25.33
N TYR A 195 9.18 -17.75 -24.84
CA TYR A 195 8.36 -16.77 -25.52
C TYR A 195 9.01 -16.41 -26.84
N LYS A 196 8.28 -16.64 -27.94
CA LYS A 196 8.79 -16.33 -29.25
C LYS A 196 8.59 -14.84 -29.54
N VAL A 197 9.66 -14.13 -29.92
CA VAL A 197 9.59 -12.75 -30.46
C VAL A 197 9.12 -12.82 -31.92
N PHE A 198 7.89 -13.26 -32.18
CA PHE A 198 7.37 -13.17 -33.54
C PHE A 198 6.74 -11.80 -33.76
N ARG A 199 7.35 -11.00 -34.64
CA ARG A 199 6.74 -9.84 -35.32
C ARG A 199 5.64 -10.33 -36.30
N SER A 200 4.72 -11.19 -35.86
CA SER A 200 3.64 -11.67 -36.71
C SER A 200 2.37 -10.88 -36.45
N ASN A 201 2.00 -10.03 -37.40
CA ASN A 201 0.79 -9.21 -37.37
C ASN A 201 -0.47 -10.04 -37.71
N GLY A 202 -0.69 -11.16 -37.01
CA GLY A 202 -1.80 -12.08 -37.28
C GLY A 202 -2.25 -12.90 -36.06
N ILE A 203 -3.17 -13.85 -36.29
CA ILE A 203 -3.80 -14.69 -35.27
C ILE A 203 -2.77 -15.44 -34.42
N SER A 204 -1.66 -15.91 -35.02
CA SER A 204 -0.56 -16.57 -34.28
C SER A 204 0.09 -15.65 -33.25
N GLY A 205 0.27 -14.35 -33.55
CA GLY A 205 0.80 -13.38 -32.60
C GLY A 205 -0.18 -13.07 -31.46
N MET A 206 -1.49 -13.15 -31.72
CA MET A 206 -2.52 -13.06 -30.67
C MET A 206 -2.49 -14.27 -29.72
N ILE A 207 -2.36 -15.48 -30.28
CA ILE A 207 -2.25 -16.73 -29.52
C ILE A 207 -1.00 -16.72 -28.64
N ASP A 208 0.15 -16.29 -29.18
CA ASP A 208 1.40 -16.21 -28.41
C ASP A 208 1.31 -15.17 -27.30
N ARG A 209 0.73 -13.99 -27.56
CA ARG A 209 0.45 -13.02 -26.48
C ARG A 209 -0.43 -13.61 -25.40
N TYR A 210 -1.45 -14.40 -25.75
CA TYR A 210 -2.32 -15.06 -24.78
C TYR A 210 -1.55 -15.95 -23.80
N LYS A 211 -0.46 -16.59 -24.24
CA LYS A 211 0.38 -17.49 -23.43
C LYS A 211 1.38 -16.79 -22.50
N ARG A 212 1.55 -15.48 -22.62
CA ARG A 212 2.55 -14.73 -21.82
C ARG A 212 2.01 -14.39 -20.43
N ALA A 213 2.92 -14.31 -19.47
CA ALA A 213 2.65 -13.92 -18.10
C ALA A 213 2.10 -12.49 -18.01
N ARG A 214 1.11 -12.27 -17.14
CA ARG A 214 0.43 -10.99 -16.99
C ARG A 214 0.09 -10.66 -15.55
N VAL A 215 -0.06 -9.36 -15.28
CA VAL A 215 -0.72 -8.84 -14.09
C VAL A 215 -2.02 -8.14 -14.47
N LYS A 216 -3.10 -8.46 -13.75
CA LYS A 216 -4.41 -7.84 -13.91
C LYS A 216 -4.77 -7.05 -12.67
N PHE A 217 -5.20 -5.83 -12.89
CA PHE A 217 -5.60 -4.92 -11.83
C PHE A 217 -6.63 -3.91 -12.37
N SER A 218 -7.23 -3.13 -11.48
CA SER A 218 -8.01 -1.96 -11.86
C SER A 218 -7.57 -0.73 -11.10
N ILE A 219 -7.75 0.42 -11.70
CA ILE A 219 -7.55 1.73 -11.07
C ILE A 219 -8.88 2.47 -11.14
N GLU A 220 -9.40 2.86 -9.99
CA GLU A 220 -10.57 3.72 -9.83
C GLU A 220 -10.12 5.13 -9.45
N SER A 221 -10.60 6.14 -10.16
CA SER A 221 -10.32 7.53 -9.80
C SER A 221 -11.18 7.96 -8.62
N ARG A 222 -10.55 8.52 -7.58
CA ARG A 222 -11.20 9.06 -6.38
C ARG A 222 -10.76 10.51 -6.12
N GLU A 223 -10.35 11.24 -7.14
CA GLU A 223 -9.79 12.60 -7.02
C GLU A 223 -10.75 13.59 -6.34
N ASN A 224 -12.06 13.38 -6.50
CA ASN A 224 -13.11 14.23 -5.91
C ASN A 224 -13.75 13.64 -4.63
N ASP A 225 -13.24 12.53 -4.09
CA ASP A 225 -13.81 11.93 -2.88
C ASP A 225 -13.53 12.81 -1.66
N VAL A 226 -14.60 13.34 -1.06
CA VAL A 226 -14.56 14.20 0.15
C VAL A 226 -14.65 13.35 1.43
N ASP A 227 -13.91 12.24 1.50
CA ASP A 227 -13.87 11.42 2.72
C ASP A 227 -12.95 12.08 3.76
N VAL A 228 -13.52 12.43 4.91
CA VAL A 228 -12.82 13.01 6.05
C VAL A 228 -11.61 12.16 6.49
N LEU A 229 -11.63 10.85 6.27
CA LEU A 229 -10.47 9.99 6.55
C LEU A 229 -9.30 10.29 5.60
N TYR A 230 -9.57 10.53 4.32
CA TYR A 230 -8.54 10.88 3.33
C TYR A 230 -7.96 12.28 3.57
N ASP A 231 -8.77 13.22 4.06
CA ASP A 231 -8.32 14.57 4.44
C ASP A 231 -7.24 14.55 5.54
N ASN A 232 -7.24 13.51 6.40
CA ASN A 232 -6.25 13.36 7.46
C ASN A 232 -4.97 12.63 7.01
N LEU A 233 -4.91 12.17 5.76
CA LEU A 233 -3.73 11.48 5.24
C LEU A 233 -2.64 12.46 4.78
N PRO A 234 -1.37 12.01 4.73
CA PRO A 234 -0.30 12.79 4.14
C PRO A 234 -0.55 13.17 2.67
N ILE A 235 0.07 14.27 2.25
CA ILE A 235 0.13 14.67 0.82
C ILE A 235 1.28 14.02 0.06
N GLN A 236 2.25 13.44 0.77
CA GLN A 236 3.38 12.79 0.11
C GLN A 236 2.90 11.59 -0.69
N SER A 237 3.62 11.27 -1.76
CA SER A 237 3.32 10.13 -2.62
C SER A 237 3.31 8.84 -1.79
N THR A 238 2.20 8.11 -1.82
CA THR A 238 1.99 6.94 -0.99
C THR A 238 1.18 5.86 -1.70
N ILE A 239 1.50 4.60 -1.39
CA ILE A 239 0.66 3.43 -1.65
C ILE A 239 0.36 2.78 -0.31
N ALA A 240 -0.88 2.87 0.14
CA ALA A 240 -1.31 2.38 1.43
C ALA A 240 -2.46 1.38 1.29
N PRO A 241 -2.42 0.22 1.94
CA PRO A 241 -3.53 -0.72 1.88
C PRO A 241 -4.75 -0.16 2.62
N MET A 242 -5.94 -0.44 2.12
CA MET A 242 -7.19 0.16 2.64
C MET A 242 -7.41 -0.07 4.14
N ASN A 243 -6.91 -1.19 4.69
CA ASN A 243 -6.98 -1.51 6.11
C ASN A 243 -5.97 -0.71 6.97
N ALA A 244 -4.95 -0.07 6.38
CA ALA A 244 -4.03 0.82 7.08
C ALA A 244 -4.50 2.28 7.10
N ILE A 245 -5.42 2.68 6.21
CA ILE A 245 -5.86 4.07 6.03
C ILE A 245 -6.40 4.68 7.32
N LYS A 246 -7.32 4.00 8.01
CA LYS A 246 -7.89 4.50 9.27
C LYS A 246 -6.86 4.62 10.39
N PRO A 247 -6.02 3.60 10.67
CA PRO A 247 -4.87 3.75 11.57
C PRO A 247 -3.97 4.95 11.24
N MET A 248 -3.64 5.14 9.95
CA MET A 248 -2.80 6.26 9.48
C MET A 248 -3.47 7.62 9.71
N ALA A 249 -4.76 7.73 9.38
CA ALA A 249 -5.55 8.95 9.57
C ALA A 249 -5.66 9.31 11.07
N PHE A 250 -5.88 8.32 11.95
CA PHE A 250 -5.91 8.55 13.39
C PHE A 250 -4.55 8.94 13.97
N PHE A 251 -3.46 8.35 13.48
CA PHE A 251 -2.10 8.78 13.82
C PHE A 251 -1.88 10.25 13.48
N ARG A 252 -2.18 10.64 12.24
CA ARG A 252 -2.02 12.02 11.76
C ARG A 252 -2.91 13.00 12.53
N ASN A 253 -4.14 12.61 12.81
CA ASN A 253 -5.07 13.44 13.58
C ASN A 253 -4.63 13.62 15.03
N GLU A 254 -4.10 12.58 15.67
CA GLU A 254 -3.55 12.67 17.03
C GLU A 254 -2.27 13.54 17.05
N LEU A 255 -1.41 13.39 16.05
CA LEU A 255 -0.22 14.22 15.90
C LEU A 255 -0.58 15.71 15.77
N ALA A 256 -1.56 16.03 14.94
CA ALA A 256 -2.06 17.39 14.79
C ALA A 256 -2.68 17.92 16.10
N PHE A 257 -3.46 17.09 16.79
CA PHE A 257 -4.07 17.43 18.08
C PHE A 257 -3.00 17.80 19.13
N GLN A 258 -1.93 17.00 19.25
CA GLN A 258 -0.84 17.26 20.19
C GLN A 258 -0.08 18.55 19.86
N PHE A 259 0.12 18.87 18.58
CA PHE A 259 0.79 20.10 18.17
C PHE A 259 -0.05 21.37 18.36
N HIS A 260 -1.36 21.31 18.11
CA HIS A 260 -2.19 22.52 18.06
C HIS A 260 -2.98 22.80 19.34
N LYS A 261 -3.38 21.76 20.08
CA LYS A 261 -4.27 21.90 21.25
C LYS A 261 -3.58 21.80 22.60
N ARG A 262 -2.29 21.46 22.65
CA ARG A 262 -1.51 21.68 23.88
C ARG A 262 -1.35 23.19 24.08
N HIS A 263 -2.23 23.75 24.90
CA HIS A 263 -2.13 25.14 25.36
C HIS A 263 -0.72 25.41 25.91
N HIS A 264 0.04 26.27 25.23
CA HIS A 264 1.23 26.88 25.81
C HIS A 264 1.03 28.39 25.88
N PRO A 265 1.23 29.04 27.04
CA PRO A 265 0.95 30.46 27.23
C PRO A 265 1.70 31.39 26.26
N THR A 266 2.82 30.94 25.71
CA THR A 266 3.70 31.72 24.83
C THR A 266 3.75 31.21 23.38
N GLY A 267 3.01 30.15 23.05
CA GLY A 267 3.12 29.49 21.73
C GLY A 267 4.43 28.73 21.47
N LEU A 268 5.41 28.81 22.38
CA LEU A 268 6.71 28.13 22.31
C LEU A 268 6.80 27.08 23.42
N SER A 269 6.38 25.85 23.13
CA SER A 269 6.50 24.72 24.06
C SER A 269 7.64 23.80 23.63
N THR A 270 8.53 23.49 24.57
CA THR A 270 9.53 22.42 24.43
C THR A 270 9.09 21.13 25.14
N THR A 271 7.85 21.08 25.66
CA THR A 271 7.36 19.91 26.38
C THR A 271 7.27 18.70 25.44
N PRO A 272 7.93 17.56 25.78
CA PRO A 272 7.88 16.37 24.95
C PRO A 272 6.44 15.90 24.70
N ILE A 273 6.15 15.44 23.49
CA ILE A 273 4.88 14.77 23.19
C ILE A 273 4.82 13.47 24.00
N ASP A 274 3.86 13.39 24.91
CA ASP A 274 3.68 12.22 25.78
C ASP A 274 2.51 11.40 25.25
N SER A 275 2.79 10.63 24.20
CA SER A 275 1.82 9.72 23.58
C SER A 275 2.52 8.43 23.21
N ILE A 276 2.17 7.36 23.92
CA ILE A 276 2.67 6.00 23.64
C ILE A 276 2.33 5.60 22.21
N PHE A 277 1.12 5.92 21.76
CA PHE A 277 0.68 5.67 20.40
C PHE A 277 1.58 6.37 19.38
N LEU A 278 1.76 7.69 19.47
CA LEU A 278 2.61 8.41 18.51
C LEU A 278 4.07 7.94 18.56
N GLY A 279 4.59 7.65 19.75
CA GLY A 279 5.97 7.23 19.96
C GLY A 279 6.28 5.79 19.53
N THR A 280 5.28 4.94 19.26
CA THR A 280 5.53 3.52 18.93
C THR A 280 4.79 3.02 17.69
N PHE A 281 3.85 3.78 17.13
CA PHE A 281 3.04 3.32 16.00
C PHE A 281 3.88 2.97 14.75
N PHE A 282 5.00 3.64 14.52
CA PHE A 282 5.91 3.32 13.42
C PHE A 282 6.53 1.92 13.53
N GLN A 283 6.59 1.33 14.73
CA GLN A 283 7.04 -0.05 14.95
C GLN A 283 5.91 -1.06 14.69
N ALA A 284 4.67 -0.67 14.98
CA ALA A 284 3.49 -1.50 14.75
C ALA A 284 3.08 -1.54 13.27
N LEU A 285 3.13 -0.40 12.57
CA LEU A 285 2.62 -0.27 11.20
C LEU A 285 3.20 -1.28 10.20
N PRO A 286 4.50 -1.63 10.23
CA PRO A 286 5.06 -2.66 9.36
C PRO A 286 4.65 -4.09 9.72
N GLN A 287 4.07 -4.32 10.90
CA GLN A 287 3.70 -5.65 11.39
C GLN A 287 2.23 -5.95 11.07
N ALA A 288 2.01 -6.73 10.01
CA ALA A 288 0.68 -7.01 9.49
C ALA A 288 -0.30 -7.57 10.55
N ASP A 289 0.17 -8.50 11.38
CA ASP A 289 -0.63 -9.11 12.45
C ASP A 289 -1.08 -8.11 13.51
N LEU A 290 -0.22 -7.14 13.87
CA LEU A 290 -0.54 -6.13 14.88
C LEU A 290 -1.60 -5.17 14.36
N ILE A 291 -1.49 -4.70 13.13
CA ILE A 291 -2.49 -3.78 12.55
C ILE A 291 -3.80 -4.50 12.26
N TYR A 292 -3.75 -5.75 11.81
CA TYR A 292 -4.94 -6.58 11.68
C TYR A 292 -5.66 -6.74 13.03
N THR A 293 -4.91 -7.09 14.07
CA THR A 293 -5.44 -7.24 15.43
C THR A 293 -6.04 -5.94 15.95
N LEU A 294 -5.33 -4.81 15.77
CA LEU A 294 -5.78 -3.47 16.14
C LEU A 294 -7.12 -3.12 15.48
N ASN A 295 -7.20 -3.25 14.16
CA ASN A 295 -8.42 -2.95 13.42
C ASN A 295 -9.59 -3.84 13.83
N ARG A 296 -9.32 -5.13 14.04
CA ARG A 296 -10.34 -6.11 14.44
C ARG A 296 -10.90 -5.79 15.83
N ILE A 297 -10.03 -5.55 16.81
CA ILE A 297 -10.45 -5.21 18.18
C ILE A 297 -11.13 -3.85 18.21
N PHE A 298 -10.60 -2.86 17.50
CA PHE A 298 -11.20 -1.55 17.38
C PHE A 298 -12.62 -1.64 16.81
N ARG A 299 -12.85 -2.41 15.74
CA ARG A 299 -14.19 -2.62 15.18
C ARG A 299 -15.16 -3.19 16.22
N ILE A 300 -14.77 -4.26 16.89
CA ILE A 300 -15.58 -4.89 17.95
C ILE A 300 -15.93 -3.89 19.06
N ARG A 301 -14.96 -3.08 19.48
CA ARG A 301 -15.18 -2.09 20.54
C ARG A 301 -15.98 -0.89 20.09
N LYS A 302 -15.76 -0.40 18.86
CA LYS A 302 -16.54 0.69 18.27
C LYS A 302 -18.01 0.32 18.26
N ASP A 303 -18.34 -0.88 17.79
CA ASP A 303 -19.74 -1.33 17.70
C ASP A 303 -20.39 -1.56 19.08
N ARG A 304 -19.59 -1.80 20.12
CA ARG A 304 -20.06 -1.96 21.51
C ARG A 304 -20.21 -0.65 22.28
N TYR A 305 -19.29 0.29 22.08
CA TYR A 305 -19.14 1.46 22.96
C TYR A 305 -19.47 2.80 22.30
N LEU A 306 -19.51 2.87 20.97
CA LEU A 306 -19.79 4.10 20.23
C LEU A 306 -21.08 3.98 19.44
N SER A 307 -21.84 5.08 19.39
CA SER A 307 -22.99 5.19 18.50
C SER A 307 -22.53 5.26 17.04
N GLY A 308 -23.44 4.95 16.11
CA GLY A 308 -23.20 5.14 14.67
C GLY A 308 -22.91 6.60 14.28
N SER A 309 -23.34 7.57 15.11
CA SER A 309 -23.10 9.01 14.95
C SER A 309 -21.86 9.52 15.67
N SER A 310 -21.02 8.63 16.22
CA SER A 310 -19.83 9.04 16.98
C SER A 310 -18.87 9.86 16.14
N SER A 311 -18.35 10.94 16.75
CA SER A 311 -17.44 11.87 16.07
C SER A 311 -16.09 11.21 15.77
N THR A 312 -15.36 11.75 14.78
CA THR A 312 -13.98 11.30 14.46
C THR A 312 -13.07 11.35 15.70
N GLN A 313 -13.27 12.35 16.57
CA GLN A 313 -12.54 12.45 17.83
C GLN A 313 -12.84 11.28 18.76
N GLN A 314 -14.11 10.95 18.99
CA GLN A 314 -14.49 9.82 19.85
C GLN A 314 -13.94 8.49 19.31
N GLN A 315 -13.98 8.31 17.99
CA GLN A 315 -13.42 7.13 17.34
C GLN A 315 -11.89 7.07 17.49
N ARG A 316 -11.18 8.19 17.32
CA ARG A 316 -9.73 8.30 17.54
C ARG A 316 -9.35 7.95 18.97
N GLU A 317 -10.03 8.54 19.96
CA GLU A 317 -9.77 8.29 21.38
C GLU A 317 -9.97 6.82 21.74
N LEU A 318 -11.02 6.19 21.22
CA LEU A 318 -11.22 4.74 21.40
C LEU A 318 -10.13 3.93 20.71
N PHE A 319 -9.71 4.32 19.51
CA PHE A 319 -8.65 3.64 18.78
C PHE A 319 -7.32 3.66 19.53
N ILE A 320 -6.92 4.81 20.08
CA ILE A 320 -5.72 4.97 20.90
C ILE A 320 -5.80 4.06 22.14
N LYS A 321 -6.95 4.06 22.85
CA LYS A 321 -7.16 3.16 23.99
C LYS A 321 -7.03 1.69 23.63
N VAL A 322 -7.49 1.28 22.45
CA VAL A 322 -7.32 -0.10 21.96
C VAL A 322 -5.85 -0.38 21.65
N TYR A 323 -5.15 0.55 21.00
CA TYR A 323 -3.72 0.41 20.71
C TYR A 323 -2.91 0.21 21.99
N GLU A 324 -3.09 1.08 22.98
CA GLU A 324 -2.35 1.06 24.24
C GLU A 324 -2.62 -0.21 25.06
N GLN A 325 -3.84 -0.75 24.99
CA GLN A 325 -4.21 -1.95 25.75
C GLN A 325 -3.79 -3.26 25.07
N PHE A 326 -3.72 -3.32 23.73
CA PHE A 326 -3.54 -4.60 23.02
C PHE A 326 -2.32 -4.65 22.11
N VAL A 327 -1.93 -3.54 21.48
CA VAL A 327 -0.81 -3.54 20.53
C VAL A 327 0.49 -3.19 21.23
N TYR A 328 0.48 -2.14 22.05
CA TYR A 328 1.68 -1.70 22.75
C TYR A 328 2.30 -2.79 23.64
N PRO A 329 1.54 -3.57 24.44
CA PRO A 329 2.13 -4.66 25.22
C PRO A 329 2.79 -5.74 24.37
N LEU A 330 2.24 -6.02 23.18
CA LEU A 330 2.83 -7.00 22.25
C LEU A 330 4.13 -6.49 21.63
N LEU A 331 4.24 -5.20 21.34
CA LEU A 331 5.51 -4.58 20.91
C LEU A 331 6.59 -4.71 21.98
N GLN A 332 6.22 -4.54 23.25
CA GLN A 332 7.15 -4.64 24.38
C GLN A 332 7.37 -6.07 24.87
N PHE A 333 6.70 -7.07 24.30
CA PHE A 333 6.73 -8.45 24.82
C PHE A 333 8.14 -9.01 24.94
N ARG A 334 9.06 -8.66 24.03
CA ARG A 334 10.47 -9.09 24.11
C ARG A 334 11.29 -8.39 25.21
N GLN A 335 10.76 -7.32 25.79
CA GLN A 335 11.38 -6.55 26.87
C GLN A 335 10.73 -6.83 28.23
N LEU A 336 9.62 -7.59 28.24
CA LEU A 336 9.00 -8.04 29.48
C LEU A 336 9.84 -9.20 30.07
N PRO A 337 10.08 -9.21 31.39
CA PRO A 337 10.91 -10.21 32.06
C PRO A 337 10.43 -11.66 31.88
#